data_AF-A0A8T1YLL1-F1
#
_entry.id   AF-A0A8T1YLL1-F1
#
_cell.length_a   1.000
_cell.length_b   1.000
_cell.length_c   1.000
_cell.angle_alpha   90.00
_cell.angle_beta   90.00
_cell.angle_gamma   90.00
#
_symmetry.space_group_name_H-M   'P 1'
#
loop_
_entity.id
_entity.type
_entity.pdbx_description
1 polymer ?
#
loop_
_entity_poly.entity_id
_entity_poly.type
_entity_poly.pdbx_seq_one_letter_code
_entity_poly.pdbx_strand_id
1 'polypeptide(L)'
;MDSAFVDRAWDKWVTSGNVGSSGNPLKAAILINYDPTGPSRLLSTIAEQEGINLYPVDLKQFIDFMRRGNLPTETFVLGSNQYIITSIHENWFAARCLNTSQPAGEGAIVMQTAVYVLVALYDGSIGSASQAMAAADQFASQLSRKNF
;
A
#
# COMPACT_ATOMS: atom_id res chain seq x y z
N MET A 1 7.57 -11.52 13.89
CA MET A 1 8.30 -10.24 13.79
C MET A 1 8.12 -9.47 15.09
N ASP A 2 9.13 -8.71 15.53
CA ASP A 2 8.98 -7.81 16.68
C ASP A 2 8.13 -6.61 16.25
N SER A 3 6.91 -6.48 16.79
CA SER A 3 6.02 -5.35 16.51
C SER A 3 6.75 -4.03 16.72
N ALA A 4 7.58 -3.94 17.77
CA ALA A 4 8.33 -2.73 18.07
C ALA A 4 9.35 -2.33 16.99
N PHE A 5 9.81 -3.28 16.16
CA PHE A 5 10.64 -2.94 15.00
C PHE A 5 9.80 -2.32 13.88
N VAL A 6 8.63 -2.88 13.61
CA VAL A 6 7.72 -2.39 12.56
C VAL A 6 7.29 -0.97 12.87
N ASP A 7 6.82 -0.73 14.09
CA ASP A 7 6.36 0.57 14.55
C ASP A 7 7.49 1.62 14.38
N ARG A 8 8.71 1.31 14.83
CA ARG A 8 9.87 2.22 14.68
C ARG A 8 10.27 2.45 13.22
N ALA A 9 10.19 1.42 12.38
CA ALA A 9 10.53 1.53 10.97
C ALA A 9 9.49 2.39 10.24
N TRP A 10 8.21 2.18 10.54
CA TRP A 10 7.09 2.96 10.05
C TRP A 10 7.22 4.43 10.45
N ASP A 11 7.34 4.71 11.76
CA ASP A 11 7.50 6.05 12.30
C ASP A 11 8.67 6.78 11.63
N LYS A 12 9.82 6.11 11.52
CA LYS A 12 10.99 6.69 10.85
C LYS A 12 10.72 6.99 9.39
N TRP A 13 10.05 6.07 8.66
CA TRP A 13 9.76 6.25 7.24
C TRP A 13 8.80 7.41 7.01
N VAL A 14 7.74 7.51 7.81
CA VAL A 14 6.78 8.63 7.78
C VAL A 14 7.46 9.95 8.13
N THR A 15 8.16 10.02 9.26
CA THR A 15 8.83 11.26 9.73
C THR A 15 9.99 11.70 8.84
N SER A 16 10.54 10.81 8.01
CA SER A 16 11.54 11.16 6.98
C SER A 16 10.92 11.85 5.75
N GLY A 17 9.62 12.13 5.76
CA GLY A 17 8.94 12.84 4.69
C GLY A 17 8.57 11.95 3.50
N ASN A 18 8.37 10.65 3.70
CA ASN A 18 7.87 9.79 2.62
C ASN A 18 6.35 9.86 2.46
N VAL A 19 5.62 10.10 3.56
CA VAL A 19 4.16 10.21 3.60
C VAL A 19 3.78 11.53 4.25
N GLY A 20 2.90 12.30 3.60
CA GLY A 20 2.44 13.56 4.16
C GLY A 20 1.79 14.48 3.13
N SER A 21 1.56 15.73 3.53
CA SER A 21 0.95 16.75 2.68
C SER A 21 2.01 17.57 1.94
N SER A 22 1.79 17.80 0.64
CA SER A 22 2.52 18.76 -0.21
C SER A 22 4.05 18.60 -0.25
N GLY A 23 4.55 17.93 -1.28
CA GLY A 23 5.98 17.75 -1.56
C GLY A 23 6.54 16.39 -1.14
N ASN A 24 5.76 15.61 -0.38
CA ASN A 24 6.07 14.21 -0.09
C ASN A 24 5.70 13.31 -1.30
N PRO A 25 6.42 12.20 -1.51
CA PRO A 25 6.10 11.23 -2.56
C PRO A 25 4.71 10.61 -2.43
N LEU A 26 4.27 10.38 -1.18
CA LEU A 26 3.00 9.73 -0.86
C LEU A 26 2.11 10.68 -0.07
N LYS A 27 0.82 10.65 -0.38
CA LYS A 27 -0.20 11.36 0.38
C LYS A 27 -0.72 10.56 1.58
N ALA A 28 -0.68 9.23 1.45
CA ALA A 28 -1.14 8.30 2.47
C ALA A 28 -0.51 6.93 2.25
N ALA A 29 -0.43 6.13 3.31
CA ALA A 29 0.01 4.76 3.24
C ALA A 29 -0.68 3.90 4.30
N ILE A 30 -0.82 2.61 4.02
CA ILE A 30 -1.35 1.60 4.94
C ILE A 30 -0.43 0.38 4.90
N LEU A 31 -0.03 -0.10 6.08
CA LEU A 31 0.65 -1.37 6.23
C LEU A 31 -0.33 -2.40 6.80
N ILE A 32 -0.43 -3.54 6.14
CA ILE A 32 -1.39 -4.59 6.47
C ILE A 32 -0.61 -5.84 6.82
N ASN A 33 -0.91 -6.45 7.97
CA ASN A 33 -0.47 -7.81 8.27
C ASN A 33 -1.17 -8.76 7.30
N TYR A 34 -0.42 -9.35 6.38
CA TYR A 34 -0.95 -10.22 5.34
C TYR A 34 -0.06 -11.45 5.19
N ASP A 35 -0.51 -12.57 5.75
CA ASP A 35 0.09 -13.86 5.51
C ASP A 35 -0.71 -14.58 4.41
N PRO A 36 -0.19 -14.67 3.17
CA PRO A 36 -0.86 -15.38 2.08
C PRO A 36 -0.93 -16.89 2.32
N THR A 37 -0.09 -17.44 3.21
CA THR A 37 0.02 -18.87 3.52
C THR A 37 -0.64 -19.25 4.84
N GLY A 38 -0.99 -18.26 5.65
CA GLY A 38 -1.56 -18.43 6.98
C GLY A 38 -2.99 -18.97 6.94
N PRO A 39 -3.42 -19.72 7.98
CA PRO A 39 -4.80 -20.15 8.08
C PRO A 39 -5.72 -18.93 8.13
N SER A 40 -6.87 -18.98 7.44
CA SER A 40 -7.81 -17.84 7.24
C SER A 40 -8.30 -17.15 8.53
N ARG A 41 -8.00 -17.73 9.70
CA ARG A 41 -8.34 -17.25 11.04
C ARG A 41 -7.38 -16.16 11.54
N LEU A 42 -6.20 -16.01 10.96
CA LEU A 42 -5.37 -14.82 11.15
C LEU A 42 -5.93 -13.73 10.22
N LEU A 43 -6.85 -12.94 10.75
CA LEU A 43 -7.47 -11.84 10.02
C LEU A 43 -6.38 -10.85 9.61
N SER A 44 -6.35 -10.46 8.33
CA SER A 44 -5.52 -9.36 7.89
C SER A 44 -5.96 -8.10 8.65
N THR A 45 -5.04 -7.54 9.42
CA THR A 45 -5.28 -6.33 10.21
C THR A 45 -4.43 -5.19 9.68
N ILE A 46 -4.95 -3.98 9.84
CA ILE A 46 -4.16 -2.76 9.66
C ILE A 46 -3.11 -2.77 10.78
N ALA A 47 -1.85 -2.85 10.39
CA ALA A 47 -0.72 -2.71 11.30
C ALA A 47 -0.47 -1.22 11.55
N GLU A 48 -0.41 -0.44 10.48
CA GLU A 48 -0.15 1.00 10.52
C GLU A 48 -0.89 1.72 9.40
N GLN A 49 -1.23 3.00 9.60
CA GLN A 49 -1.78 3.87 8.55
C GLN A 49 -1.39 5.33 8.79
N GLU A 50 -1.20 6.08 7.71
CA GLU A 50 -0.85 7.50 7.74
C GLU A 50 -1.53 8.23 6.58
N GLY A 51 -2.04 9.44 6.81
CA GLY A 51 -2.72 10.24 5.78
C GLY A 51 -4.07 9.69 5.29
N ILE A 52 -4.54 8.56 5.84
CA ILE A 52 -5.84 7.95 5.54
C ILE A 52 -6.39 7.31 6.81
N ASN A 53 -7.73 7.25 6.91
CA ASN A 53 -8.42 6.57 7.99
C ASN A 53 -9.36 5.50 7.41
N LEU A 54 -8.90 4.25 7.37
CA LEU A 54 -9.71 3.12 6.93
C LEU A 54 -10.19 2.31 8.13
N TYR A 55 -11.44 1.86 8.10
CA TYR A 55 -11.91 0.87 9.04
C TYR A 55 -11.55 -0.54 8.55
N PRO A 56 -11.36 -1.51 9.45
CA PRO A 56 -11.10 -2.90 9.05
C PRO A 56 -12.15 -3.49 8.11
N VAL A 57 -13.41 -3.04 8.22
CA VAL A 57 -14.51 -3.46 7.32
C VAL A 57 -14.28 -2.99 5.88
N ASP A 58 -13.67 -1.81 5.69
CA ASP A 58 -13.39 -1.23 4.37
C ASP A 58 -12.25 -1.98 3.67
N LEU A 59 -11.37 -2.60 4.45
CA LEU A 59 -10.23 -3.35 3.91
C LEU A 59 -10.62 -4.74 3.39
N LYS A 60 -11.75 -5.30 3.85
CA LYS A 60 -12.15 -6.68 3.52
C LYS A 60 -12.18 -6.93 2.01
N GLN A 61 -12.78 -6.03 1.25
CA GLN A 61 -12.88 -6.16 -0.21
C GLN A 61 -11.51 -6.16 -0.89
N PHE A 62 -10.58 -5.32 -0.42
CA PHE A 62 -9.22 -5.27 -0.93
C PHE A 62 -8.45 -6.55 -0.63
N ILE A 63 -8.57 -7.10 0.58
CA ILE A 63 -7.93 -8.38 0.95
C ILE A 63 -8.50 -9.54 0.14
N ASP A 64 -9.82 -9.59 -0.03
CA ASP A 64 -10.47 -10.62 -0.85
C ASP A 64 -9.98 -10.52 -2.31
N PHE A 65 -9.75 -9.31 -2.82
CA PHE A 65 -9.12 -9.08 -4.12
C PHE A 65 -7.67 -9.59 -4.19
N MET A 66 -6.82 -9.26 -3.21
CA MET A 66 -5.42 -9.72 -3.16
C MET A 66 -5.31 -11.26 -3.16
N ARG A 67 -6.27 -11.95 -2.53
CA ARG A 67 -6.30 -13.42 -2.47
C ARG A 67 -6.74 -14.09 -3.78
N ARG A 68 -7.52 -13.41 -4.63
CA ARG A 68 -8.00 -14.00 -5.90
C ARG A 68 -6.89 -14.17 -6.94
N GLY A 69 -5.82 -13.40 -6.86
CA GLY A 69 -4.63 -13.53 -7.73
C GLY A 69 -4.83 -13.14 -9.21
N ASN A 70 -6.05 -12.88 -9.68
CA ASN A 70 -6.36 -12.54 -11.09
C ASN A 70 -6.29 -11.02 -11.36
N LEU A 71 -5.10 -10.45 -11.16
CA LEU A 71 -4.84 -9.01 -11.19
C LEU A 71 -4.93 -8.27 -12.57
N PRO A 72 -4.81 -8.87 -13.78
CA PRO A 72 -4.59 -8.08 -15.01
C PRO A 72 -5.69 -7.10 -15.44
N THR A 73 -6.94 -7.28 -15.00
CA THR A 73 -8.09 -6.44 -15.41
C THR A 73 -9.05 -6.11 -14.27
N GLU A 74 -8.68 -6.45 -13.04
CA GLU A 74 -9.56 -6.23 -11.89
C GLU A 74 -9.42 -4.80 -11.35
N THR A 75 -10.55 -4.27 -10.88
CA THR A 75 -10.56 -3.06 -10.07
C THR A 75 -10.68 -3.45 -8.61
N PHE A 76 -10.12 -2.64 -7.73
CA PHE A 76 -10.32 -2.77 -6.29
C PHE A 76 -10.78 -1.44 -5.70
N VAL A 77 -11.36 -1.52 -4.51
CA VAL A 77 -11.84 -0.35 -3.78
C VAL A 77 -11.01 -0.20 -2.51
N LEU A 78 -10.63 1.04 -2.21
CA LEU A 78 -9.98 1.41 -0.97
C LEU A 78 -10.61 2.70 -0.47
N GLY A 79 -11.29 2.62 0.68
CA GLY A 79 -12.17 3.70 1.15
C GLY A 79 -13.27 3.98 0.14
N SER A 80 -13.39 5.23 -0.30
CA SER A 80 -14.37 5.65 -1.33
C SER A 80 -13.85 5.56 -2.76
N ASN A 81 -12.58 5.20 -2.96
CA ASN A 81 -11.91 5.30 -4.25
C ASN A 81 -11.81 3.94 -4.94
N GLN A 82 -12.09 3.93 -6.24
CA GLN A 82 -11.94 2.75 -7.08
C GLN A 82 -10.67 2.87 -7.91
N TYR A 83 -9.87 1.82 -7.93
CA TYR A 83 -8.58 1.78 -8.60
C TYR A 83 -8.57 0.70 -9.69
N ILE A 84 -7.98 1.02 -10.84
CA ILE A 84 -7.69 0.07 -11.92
C ILE A 84 -6.19 -0.23 -11.96
N ILE A 85 -5.82 -1.50 -12.08
CA ILE A 85 -4.41 -1.89 -12.23
C ILE A 85 -3.91 -1.45 -13.61
N THR A 86 -2.71 -0.86 -13.64
CA THR A 86 -2.04 -0.43 -14.87
C THR A 86 -0.76 -1.19 -15.16
N SER A 87 -0.08 -1.71 -14.13
CA SER A 87 1.17 -2.46 -14.27
C SER A 87 1.28 -3.51 -13.18
N ILE A 88 1.71 -4.72 -13.52
CA ILE A 88 1.91 -5.83 -12.57
C ILE A 88 3.37 -6.30 -12.68
N HIS A 89 3.98 -6.50 -11.53
CA HIS A 89 5.30 -7.07 -11.35
C HIS A 89 5.22 -8.24 -10.35
N GLU A 90 6.33 -8.93 -10.10
CA GLU A 90 6.32 -10.20 -9.34
C GLU A 90 5.71 -10.08 -7.93
N ASN A 91 6.01 -9.00 -7.21
CA ASN A 91 5.54 -8.78 -5.84
C ASN A 91 4.90 -7.40 -5.64
N TRP A 92 4.60 -6.67 -6.71
CA TRP A 92 3.94 -5.38 -6.62
C TRP A 92 3.17 -5.03 -7.88
N PHE A 93 2.22 -4.11 -7.75
CA PHE A 93 1.50 -3.55 -8.88
C PHE A 93 1.21 -2.06 -8.68
N ALA A 94 1.06 -1.36 -9.80
CA ALA A 94 0.60 0.03 -9.82
C ALA A 94 -0.86 0.08 -10.26
N ALA A 95 -1.61 1.00 -9.68
CA ALA A 95 -2.99 1.25 -10.02
C ALA A 95 -3.29 2.75 -10.09
N ARG A 96 -4.30 3.12 -10.88
CA ARG A 96 -4.79 4.49 -11.04
C ARG A 96 -6.20 4.62 -10.50
N CYS A 97 -6.47 5.72 -9.81
CA CYS A 97 -7.80 6.04 -9.30
C CYS A 97 -8.72 6.42 -10.47
N LEU A 98 -9.88 5.78 -10.57
CA LEU A 98 -10.87 6.02 -11.62
C LEU A 98 -11.79 7.19 -11.29
N ASN A 99 -12.05 7.43 -10.00
CA ASN A 99 -13.03 8.41 -9.52
C ASN A 99 -12.40 9.56 -8.73
N THR A 100 -11.13 9.86 -8.98
CA THR A 100 -10.45 11.01 -8.38
C THR A 100 -10.98 12.33 -8.94
N SER A 101 -11.09 13.34 -8.07
CA SER A 101 -11.35 14.73 -8.46
C SER A 101 -10.06 15.52 -8.75
N GLN A 102 -8.88 14.95 -8.51
CA GLN A 102 -7.60 15.62 -8.73
C GLN A 102 -7.26 15.69 -10.22
N PRO A 103 -7.04 16.90 -10.79
CA PRO A 103 -6.75 17.05 -12.22
C PRO A 103 -5.48 16.31 -12.69
N ALA A 104 -4.48 16.24 -11.82
CA ALA A 104 -3.24 15.51 -12.08
C ALA A 104 -3.39 13.99 -11.93
N GLY A 105 -4.55 13.54 -11.44
CA GLY A 105 -4.91 12.17 -11.11
C GLY A 105 -4.31 11.68 -9.80
N GLU A 106 -4.61 10.43 -9.48
CA GLU A 106 -4.15 9.74 -8.27
C GLU A 106 -3.84 8.29 -8.58
N GLY A 107 -3.03 7.66 -7.75
CA GLY A 107 -2.77 6.23 -7.87
C GLY A 107 -2.38 5.57 -6.57
N ALA A 108 -2.14 4.28 -6.69
CA ALA A 108 -1.68 3.42 -5.63
C ALA A 108 -0.52 2.57 -6.14
N ILE A 109 0.50 2.38 -5.30
CA ILE A 109 1.51 1.35 -5.43
C ILE A 109 1.23 0.33 -4.32
N VAL A 110 1.03 -0.93 -4.70
CA VAL A 110 0.77 -2.01 -3.76
C VAL A 110 1.95 -2.97 -3.81
N MET A 111 2.63 -3.16 -2.68
CA MET A 111 3.76 -4.06 -2.55
C MET A 111 3.46 -5.17 -1.56
N GLN A 112 3.75 -6.39 -1.96
CA GLN A 112 3.64 -7.57 -1.14
C GLN A 112 5.03 -8.02 -0.69
N THR A 113 5.16 -8.24 0.62
CA THR A 113 6.30 -8.92 1.24
C THR A 113 5.86 -10.30 1.73
N ALA A 114 6.72 -11.01 2.45
CA ALA A 114 6.38 -12.33 3.01
C ALA A 114 5.16 -12.30 3.94
N VAL A 115 5.02 -11.24 4.75
CA VAL A 115 4.00 -11.16 5.81
C VAL A 115 3.26 -9.82 5.86
N TYR A 116 3.56 -8.89 4.96
CA TYR A 116 2.89 -7.59 4.85
C TYR A 116 2.46 -7.28 3.44
N VAL A 117 1.37 -6.51 3.34
CA VAL A 117 1.02 -5.73 2.15
C VAL A 117 1.14 -4.25 2.51
N LEU A 118 1.94 -3.52 1.75
CA LEU A 118 2.04 -2.06 1.80
C LEU A 118 1.19 -1.48 0.68
N VAL A 119 0.26 -0.59 1.03
CA VAL A 119 -0.51 0.20 0.07
C VAL A 119 -0.07 1.65 0.20
N ALA A 120 0.52 2.21 -0.85
CA ALA A 120 1.07 3.55 -0.88
C ALA A 120 0.31 4.41 -1.90
N LEU A 121 -0.37 5.45 -1.43
CA LEU A 121 -1.22 6.33 -2.24
C LEU A 121 -0.47 7.61 -2.60
N TYR A 122 -0.64 8.09 -3.82
CA TYR A 122 0.01 9.30 -4.30
C TYR A 122 -0.92 10.15 -5.17
N ASP A 123 -0.66 11.46 -5.18
CA ASP A 123 -1.28 12.41 -6.09
C ASP A 123 -0.35 12.69 -7.28
N GLY A 124 -0.93 12.88 -8.45
CA GLY A 124 -0.23 13.25 -9.67
C GLY A 124 -0.11 12.12 -10.69
N SER A 125 0.76 12.35 -11.67
CA SER A 125 0.90 11.53 -12.87
C SER A 125 2.13 10.60 -12.78
N ILE A 126 2.82 10.38 -13.89
CA ILE A 126 3.93 9.42 -14.02
C ILE A 126 5.11 9.81 -13.12
N GLY A 127 5.46 11.09 -13.02
CA GLY A 127 6.57 11.56 -12.18
C GLY A 127 6.34 11.25 -10.70
N SER A 128 5.15 11.56 -10.20
CA SER A 128 4.75 11.23 -8.82
C SER A 128 4.70 9.72 -8.58
N ALA A 129 4.22 8.94 -9.57
CA ALA A 129 4.18 7.49 -9.48
C ALA A 129 5.59 6.89 -9.28
N SER A 130 6.59 7.40 -10.00
CA SER A 130 7.99 6.95 -9.83
C SER A 130 8.56 7.29 -8.46
N GLN A 131 8.25 8.48 -7.93
CA GLN A 131 8.68 8.86 -6.58
C GLN A 131 7.98 8.01 -5.51
N ALA A 132 6.68 7.79 -5.66
CA ALA A 132 5.88 6.92 -4.80
C ALA A 132 6.44 5.49 -4.77
N MET A 133 6.78 4.94 -5.94
CA MET A 133 7.39 3.63 -6.06
C MET A 133 8.73 3.56 -5.34
N ALA A 134 9.62 4.54 -5.54
CA ALA A 134 10.92 4.58 -4.88
C ALA A 134 10.79 4.64 -3.34
N ALA A 135 9.87 5.46 -2.83
CA ALA A 135 9.60 5.58 -1.40
C ALA A 135 9.03 4.29 -0.80
N ALA A 136 8.10 3.64 -1.51
CA ALA A 136 7.50 2.38 -1.10
C ALA A 136 8.52 1.23 -1.12
N ASP A 137 9.36 1.15 -2.16
CA ASP A 137 10.36 0.09 -2.33
C ASP A 137 11.45 0.17 -1.27
N GLN A 138 11.88 1.39 -0.93
CA GLN A 138 12.81 1.63 0.17
C GLN A 138 12.27 1.07 1.50
N PHE A 139 10.97 1.25 1.77
CA PHE A 139 10.35 0.75 3.00
C PHE A 139 10.17 -0.77 2.98
N ALA A 140 9.63 -1.32 1.88
CA ALA A 140 9.44 -2.76 1.71
C ALA A 140 10.77 -3.53 1.82
N SER A 141 11.85 -2.96 1.29
CA SER A 141 13.21 -3.49 1.42
C SER A 141 13.70 -3.52 2.88
N GLN A 142 13.40 -2.50 3.68
CA GLN A 142 13.76 -2.46 5.11
C GLN A 142 13.02 -3.53 5.91
N LEU A 143 11.75 -3.76 5.61
CA LEU A 143 10.95 -4.83 6.23
C LEU A 143 11.49 -6.22 5.84
N SER A 144 11.87 -6.40 4.58
CA SER A 144 12.31 -7.70 4.04
C SER A 144 13.71 -8.12 4.53
N ARG A 145 14.64 -7.17 4.70
CA ARG A 145 16.02 -7.46 5.17
C ARG A 145 16.10 -8.03 6.59
N LYS A 146 15.04 -7.94 7.38
CA LYS A 146 14.96 -8.47 8.74
C LYS A 146 14.04 -9.69 8.89
N ASN A 147 13.54 -10.22 7.77
CA ASN A 147 12.78 -11.48 7.74
C ASN A 147 13.69 -12.73 7.65
N PHE A 148 15.01 -12.56 7.77
CA PHE A 148 16.01 -13.62 7.84
C PHE A 148 16.72 -13.59 9.19
#